data_AF-A0ABD3LZX1-F1
#
_entry.id   AF-A0ABD3LZX1-F1
#
_cell.length_a   1.000
_cell.length_b   1.000
_cell.length_c   1.000
_cell.angle_alpha   90.00
_cell.angle_beta   90.00
_cell.angle_gamma   90.00
#
_symmetry.space_group_name_H-M   'P 1'
#
loop_
_entity.id
_entity.type
_entity.pdbx_description
1 polymer ?
#
loop_
_entity_poly.entity_id
_entity_poly.type
_entity_poly.pdbx_seq_one_letter_code
_entity_poly.pdbx_strand_id
1 'polypeptide(L)' 'MGNLSNLNILHLDENNLQGQIPVSFANLTQLSLLCLSSNNLSVNSLEWVVNLTKLIVLSIS' A
#
# COMPACT_ATOMS: atom_id res chain seq x y z
N MET A 1 -8.16 -9.74 -4.82
CA MET A 1 -6.78 -9.19 -4.90
C MET A 1 -5.76 -10.34 -4.85
N GLY A 2 -5.99 -11.48 -5.50
CA GLY A 2 -5.82 -11.60 -6.95
C GLY A 2 -4.35 -11.44 -7.34
N ASN A 3 -3.45 -12.25 -6.78
CA ASN A 3 -2.03 -12.45 -7.13
C ASN A 3 -1.35 -11.34 -7.96
N LEU A 4 -1.40 -10.08 -7.50
CA LEU A 4 -0.70 -8.94 -8.11
C LEU A 4 0.79 -8.97 -7.73
N SER A 5 1.38 -10.16 -7.74
CA SER A 5 2.75 -10.41 -7.27
C SER A 5 3.78 -9.63 -8.08
N ASN A 6 3.46 -9.21 -9.31
CA ASN A 6 4.34 -8.41 -10.17
C ASN A 6 4.03 -6.91 -10.14
N LEU A 7 3.09 -6.45 -9.32
CA LEU A 7 2.73 -5.04 -9.26
C LEU A 7 3.90 -4.23 -8.69
N ASN A 8 4.38 -3.26 -9.47
CA ASN A 8 5.49 -2.41 -9.09
C ASN A 8 5.05 -1.04 -8.57
N ILE A 9 3.95 -0.50 -9.08
CA ILE A 9 3.46 0.83 -8.73
C ILE A 9 1.96 0.74 -8.42
N LEU A 10 1.55 1.31 -7.30
CA LEU A 10 0.15 1.47 -6.92
C LEU A 10 -0.13 2.92 -6.51
N HIS A 11 -0.87 3.65 -7.35
CA HIS A 11 -1.37 4.99 -7.08
C HIS A 11 -2.86 4.92 -6.80
N LEU A 12 -3.28 5.30 -5.60
CA LEU A 12 -4.67 5.43 -5.17
C LEU A 12 -4.88 6.73 -4.38
N ASP A 13 -3.92 7.65 -4.42
CA ASP A 13 -4.01 8.95 -3.77
C ASP A 13 -5.16 9.80 -4.34
N GLU A 14 -5.62 10.77 -3.56
CA GLU A 14 -6.71 11.70 -3.92
C GLU A 14 -8.03 11.01 -4.26
N ASN A 15 -8.43 10.07 -3.40
CA ASN A 15 -9.70 9.36 -3.53
C ASN A 15 -10.49 9.43 -2.22
N ASN A 16 -11.75 8.97 -2.27
CA ASN A 16 -12.60 8.85 -1.08
C ASN A 16 -12.55 7.43 -0.48
N LEU A 17 -11.42 6.72 -0.61
CA LEU A 17 -11.30 5.38 -0.06
C LEU A 17 -11.38 5.45 1.47
N GLN A 18 -12.10 4.51 2.05
CA GLN A 18 -12.37 4.45 3.48
C GLN A 18 -12.07 3.07 4.04
N GLY A 19 -11.87 3.00 5.36
CA GLY A 19 -11.59 1.75 6.06
C GLY A 19 -10.11 1.61 6.41
N GLN A 20 -9.65 0.37 6.57
CA GLN A 20 -8.29 0.07 7.01
C GLN A 20 -7.42 -0.37 5.84
N ILE A 21 -6.15 0.03 5.85
CA ILE A 21 -5.15 -0.53 4.92
C ILE A 21 -5.00 -2.03 5.23
N PRO A 22 -5.24 -2.93 4.27
CA PRO A 22 -5.26 -4.36 4.54
C PRO A 22 -3.84 -4.92 4.65
N VAL A 23 -3.61 -5.80 5.63
CA VAL A 23 -2.32 -6.49 5.84
C VAL A 23 -1.85 -7.28 4.62
N SER A 24 -2.77 -7.67 3.73
CA SER A 24 -2.45 -8.34 2.47
C SER A 24 -1.58 -7.53 1.53
N PHE A 25 -1.39 -6.23 1.76
CA PHE A 25 -0.41 -5.43 1.02
C PHE A 25 1.01 -5.97 1.22
N ALA A 26 1.29 -6.67 2.33
CA ALA A 26 2.55 -7.39 2.55
C ALA A 26 2.88 -8.42 1.45
N ASN A 27 1.89 -8.88 0.69
CA ASN A 27 2.10 -9.82 -0.41
C ASN A 27 2.55 -9.15 -1.72
N LEU A 28 2.49 -7.82 -1.81
CA LEU A 28 2.87 -7.05 -2.99
C LEU A 28 4.39 -6.77 -2.99
N THR A 29 5.19 -7.82 -2.83
CA THR A 29 6.65 -7.75 -2.59
C THR A 29 7.45 -7.13 -3.73
N GLN A 30 6.84 -6.92 -4.90
CA GLN A 30 7.45 -6.23 -6.03
C GLN A 30 7.16 -4.72 -6.08
N LEU A 31 6.36 -4.18 -5.16
CA LEU A 31 6.07 -2.75 -5.11
C LEU A 31 7.32 -1.93 -4.85
N SER A 32 7.53 -0.92 -5.67
CA SER A 32 8.51 0.14 -5.51
C SER A 32 7.87 1.47 -5.08
N LEU A 33 6.60 1.68 -5.41
CA LEU A 33 5.87 2.91 -5.09
C LEU A 33 4.44 2.58 -4.66
N LEU A 34 4.06 3.07 -3.47
CA LEU A 34 2.70 3.02 -2.95
C LEU A 34 2.24 4.42 -2.50
N CYS A 35 1.27 4.98 -3.23
CA CYS A 35 0.63 6.24 -2.89
C CYS A 35 -0.83 6.01 -2.49
N LEU A 36 -1.17 6.35 -1.25
CA LEU A 36 -2.49 6.24 -0.64
C LEU A 36 -2.94 7.55 0.03
N SER A 37 -2.13 8.60 -0.06
CA SER A 37 -2.40 9.90 0.57
C SER A 37 -3.71 10.53 0.11
N SER A 38 -4.24 11.45 0.90
CA SER A 38 -5.49 12.14 0.57
C SER A 38 -6.65 11.15 0.37
N ASN A 39 -6.78 10.21 1.31
CA ASN A 39 -7.91 9.28 1.47
C ASN A 39 -8.38 9.25 2.93
N ASN A 40 -9.52 8.61 3.19
CA ASN A 40 -10.05 8.37 4.54
C ASN A 40 -9.63 6.99 5.07
N LEU A 41 -8.40 6.57 4.77
CA LEU A 41 -7.85 5.29 5.20
C LEU A 41 -7.22 5.39 6.59
N SER A 42 -7.37 4.33 7.36
CA SER A 42 -6.78 4.19 8.69
C SER A 42 -5.68 3.14 8.69
N VAL A 43 -4.63 3.41 9.46
CA VAL A 43 -3.50 2.50 9.67
C VAL A 43 -3.65 1.87 11.05
N ASN A 44 -3.89 0.56 11.09
CA ASN A 44 -3.85 -0.17 12.37
C ASN A 44 -2.42 -0.59 12.75
N SER A 45 -1.60 -0.93 11.76
CA SER A 45 -0.23 -1.39 11.93
C SER A 45 0.57 -1.15 10.64
N LEU A 46 1.88 -0.94 10.78
CA LEU A 46 2.83 -0.82 9.68
C LEU A 46 3.69 -2.07 9.49
N GLU A 47 3.37 -3.19 10.16
CA GLU A 47 4.12 -4.45 10.03
C GLU A 47 4.19 -4.97 8.58
N TRP A 48 3.17 -4.68 7.77
CA TRP A 48 3.15 -5.08 6.35
C TRP A 48 4.26 -4.42 5.52
N VAL A 49 4.74 -3.23 5.93
CA VAL A 49 5.81 -2.50 5.24
C VAL A 49 7.13 -3.27 5.30
N VAL A 50 7.35 -4.04 6.37
CA VAL A 50 8.59 -4.84 6.56
C VAL A 50 8.79 -5.86 5.44
N ASN A 51 7.71 -6.38 4.86
CA ASN A 51 7.79 -7.34 3.76
C ASN A 51 7.97 -6.68 2.37
N LEU A 52 7.81 -5.35 2.28
CA LEU A 52 7.94 -4.61 1.04
C LEU A 52 9.38 -4.12 0.84
N THR A 53 10.31 -5.07 0.75
CA THR A 53 11.75 -4.80 0.68
C THR A 53 12.20 -4.01 -0.55
N LYS A 54 11.36 -3.94 -1.59
CA LYS A 54 11.59 -3.15 -2.81
C LYS A 54 10.98 -1.76 -2.77
N LEU A 55 10.24 -1.42 -1.71
CA LEU A 55 9.52 -0.15 -1.61
C LEU A 55 10.51 1.00 -1.45
N ILE A 56 10.40 2.00 -2.32
CA ILE A 56 11.24 3.19 -2.34
C ILE A 56 10.42 4.39 -1.87
N VAL A 57 9.15 4.45 -2.27
CA VAL A 57 8.25 5.56 -1.97
C VAL A 57 6.98 5.02 -1.31
N LEU A 58 6.67 5.56 -0.13
CA LEU A 58 5.45 5.30 0.62
C LEU A 58 4.79 6.62 1.01
N SER A 59 3.57 6.85 0.54
CA SER A 59 2.75 8.00 0.93
C SER A 59 1.41 7.54 1.50
N ILE A 60 1.12 7.87 2.75
CA ILE A 60 -0.09 7.41 3.50
C ILE A 60 -0.76 8.51 4.34
N SER A 61 -0.45 9.78 4.06
CA SER A 61 -0.94 10.95 4.82
C SER A 61 -2.33 11.40 4.44
#